data_AF-A0A955G128-F1
#
_entry.id   AF-A0A955G128-F1
#
_cell.length_a   1.000
_cell.length_b   1.000
_cell.length_c   1.000
_cell.angle_alpha   90.00
_cell.angle_beta   90.00
_cell.angle_gamma   90.00
#
_symmetry.space_group_name_H-M   'P 1'
#
loop_
_entity.id
_entity.type
_entity.pdbx_description
1 polymer ?
#
loop_
_entity_poly.entity_id
_entity_poly.type
_entity_poly.pdbx_seq_one_letter_code
_entity_poly.pdbx_strand_id
1 'polypeptide(L)' 'SAGVPHQYLDDIRVRQDTNGGYNIYFGGEGTPDGDGHGHYAVDASGHVTYRRNPLDPHGAHNYSSVVAADTATP' A
#
# COMPACT_ATOMS: atom_id res chain seq x y z
N SER A 1 11.68 11.95 -9.05
CA SER A 1 11.15 10.57 -9.05
C SER A 1 10.77 10.21 -7.61
N ALA A 2 9.73 9.39 -7.38
CA ALA A 2 9.30 9.00 -6.02
C ALA A 2 10.28 8.05 -5.31
N GLY A 3 11.32 7.57 -5.99
CA GLY A 3 12.37 6.74 -5.42
C GLY A 3 12.05 5.25 -5.34
N VAL A 4 11.05 4.78 -6.08
CA VAL A 4 10.76 3.33 -6.23
C VAL A 4 12.01 2.63 -6.80
N PRO A 5 12.45 1.50 -6.21
CA PRO A 5 13.61 0.77 -6.72
C PRO A 5 13.41 0.35 -8.19
N HIS A 6 14.48 0.47 -9.00
CA HIS A 6 14.39 0.27 -10.45
C HIS A 6 13.81 -1.08 -10.87
N GLN A 7 14.08 -2.14 -10.10
CA GLN A 7 13.58 -3.50 -10.35
C GLN A 7 12.05 -3.62 -10.36
N TYR A 8 11.33 -2.62 -9.86
CA TYR A 8 9.87 -2.63 -9.81
C TYR A 8 9.22 -1.66 -10.79
N LEU A 9 9.98 -0.82 -11.50
CA LEU A 9 9.39 0.28 -12.29
C LEU A 9 8.48 -0.20 -13.44
N ASP A 10 8.70 -1.41 -13.95
CA ASP A 10 7.87 -2.03 -14.99
C ASP A 10 6.58 -2.67 -14.44
N ASP A 11 6.46 -2.79 -13.11
CA ASP A 11 5.33 -3.44 -12.43
C ASP A 11 4.91 -2.65 -11.18
N ILE A 12 4.30 -1.48 -11.41
CA ILE A 12 3.77 -0.61 -10.36
C ILE A 12 2.28 -0.36 -10.54
N ARG A 13 1.59 -0.16 -9.42
CA ARG A 13 0.23 0.38 -9.39
C ARG A 13 0.24 1.78 -8.79
N VAL A 14 -0.26 2.77 -9.55
CA VAL A 14 -0.44 4.14 -9.08
C VAL A 14 -1.93 4.40 -8.85
N ARG A 15 -2.28 4.92 -7.68
CA ARG A 15 -3.63 5.42 -7.38
C ARG A 15 -3.55 6.87 -6.96
N GLN A 16 -4.33 7.73 -7.61
CA GLN A 16 -4.48 9.12 -7.19
C GLN A 16 -5.43 9.21 -5.98
N ASP A 17 -5.06 10.00 -4.98
CA ASP A 17 -5.91 10.37 -3.86
C ASP A 17 -6.74 11.62 -4.20
N THR A 18 -7.85 11.80 -3.51
CA THR A 18 -8.79 12.92 -3.65
C THR A 18 -8.16 14.29 -3.40
N ASN A 19 -7.09 14.35 -2.61
CA ASN A 19 -6.30 15.56 -2.34
C ASN A 19 -5.25 15.86 -3.43
N GLY A 20 -5.21 15.09 -4.52
CA GLY A 20 -4.24 15.24 -5.60
C GLY A 20 -2.90 14.54 -5.38
N GLY A 21 -2.69 13.90 -4.23
CA GLY A 21 -1.55 13.02 -3.97
C GLY A 21 -1.64 11.70 -4.73
N TYR A 22 -0.58 10.91 -4.66
CA TYR A 22 -0.47 9.60 -5.30
C TYR A 22 0.00 8.55 -4.31
N ASN A 23 -0.58 7.36 -4.40
CA ASN A 23 -0.12 6.15 -3.75
C ASN A 23 0.49 5.24 -4.80
N ILE A 24 1.69 4.75 -4.54
CA ILE A 24 2.47 3.89 -5.44
C ILE A 24 2.70 2.57 -4.72
N TYR A 25 2.22 1.49 -5.32
CA TYR A 25 2.33 0.12 -4.81
C TYR A 25 3.19 -0.71 -5.75
N PHE A 26 4.05 -1.56 -5.19
CA PHE A 26 4.99 -2.37 -5.96
C PHE A 26 5.48 -3.60 -5.20
N GLY A 27 5.90 -4.63 -5.93
CA GLY A 27 6.57 -5.81 -5.36
C GLY A 27 5.69 -6.73 -4.51
N GLY A 28 4.37 -6.62 -4.60
CA GLY A 28 3.43 -7.55 -3.98
C GLY A 28 3.36 -8.89 -4.72
N GLU A 29 2.87 -9.92 -4.03
CA GLU A 29 2.64 -11.23 -4.63
C GLU A 29 1.50 -11.18 -5.67
N GLY A 30 1.80 -11.60 -6.91
CA GLY A 30 0.84 -11.70 -8.02
C GLY A 30 0.46 -10.37 -8.68
N THR A 31 0.32 -9.29 -7.91
CA THR A 31 0.10 -7.92 -8.42
C THR A 31 0.95 -6.90 -7.64
N PRO A 32 1.22 -5.71 -8.20
CA PRO A 32 1.97 -4.67 -7.50
C PRO A 32 1.44 -4.30 -6.11
N ASP A 33 0.12 -4.40 -5.90
CA ASP A 33 -0.54 -4.16 -4.62
C ASP A 33 -0.98 -5.45 -3.89
N GLY A 34 -0.41 -6.59 -4.25
CA GLY A 34 -0.61 -7.89 -3.60
C GLY A 34 0.02 -7.98 -2.21
N ASP A 35 0.01 -9.17 -1.61
CA ASP A 35 0.54 -9.33 -0.25
C ASP A 35 2.04 -8.99 -0.18
N GLY A 36 2.45 -8.37 0.93
CA GLY A 36 3.83 -7.94 1.13
C GLY A 36 4.31 -6.76 0.28
N HIS A 37 3.43 -6.06 -0.45
CA HIS A 37 3.84 -4.93 -1.31
C HIS A 37 4.50 -3.77 -0.55
N GLY A 38 5.42 -3.10 -1.24
CA GLY A 38 5.90 -1.77 -0.88
C GLY A 38 4.87 -0.71 -1.19
N HIS A 39 4.82 0.35 -0.38
CA HIS A 39 3.85 1.44 -0.51
C HIS A 39 4.53 2.78 -0.24
N TYR A 40 4.61 3.61 -1.29
CA TYR A 40 5.09 4.98 -1.18
C TYR A 40 3.91 5.93 -1.39
N ALA A 41 3.74 6.92 -0.52
CA ALA A 41 2.76 8.00 -0.71
C ALA A 41 3.49 9.29 -1.05
N VAL A 42 2.93 10.01 -2.01
CA VAL A 42 3.45 11.28 -2.54
C VAL A 42 2.33 12.31 -2.42
N ASP A 43 2.62 13.49 -1.88
CA ASP A 43 1.63 14.57 -1.85
C ASP A 43 1.46 15.23 -3.23
N ALA A 44 0.49 16.16 -3.32
CA ALA A 44 0.19 16.88 -4.55
C ALA A 44 1.37 17.74 -5.07
N SER A 45 2.35 18.05 -4.22
CA SER A 45 3.57 18.78 -4.60
C SER A 45 4.69 17.88 -5.13
N GLY A 46 4.47 16.56 -5.12
CA GLY A 46 5.47 15.58 -5.52
C GLY A 46 6.43 15.16 -4.40
N HIS A 47 6.17 15.57 -3.15
CA HIS A 47 7.00 15.18 -2.00
C HIS A 47 6.56 13.82 -1.46
N VAL A 48 7.52 12.92 -1.21
CA VAL A 48 7.24 11.60 -0.64
C VAL A 48 6.95 11.73 0.85
N THR A 49 5.72 11.52 1.25
CA THR A 49 5.25 11.66 2.65
C THR A 49 5.25 10.34 3.41
N TYR A 50 5.31 9.21 2.71
CA TYR A 50 5.38 7.89 3.32
C TYR A 50 6.20 6.92 2.46
N ARG A 51 6.96 6.03 3.11
CA ARG A 51 7.71 4.95 2.49
C ARG A 51 7.64 3.68 3.33
N ARG A 52 7.33 2.58 2.67
CA ARG A 52 7.51 1.22 3.17
C ARG A 52 7.98 0.34 2.02
N ASN A 53 9.06 -0.42 2.19
CA ASN A 53 9.52 -1.34 1.15
C ASN A 53 8.73 -2.66 1.21
N PRO A 54 8.81 -3.51 0.18
CA PRO A 54 8.19 -4.82 0.21
C PRO A 54 8.70 -5.63 1.42
N LEU A 55 7.79 -6.36 2.06
CA LEU A 55 8.02 -7.20 3.25
C LEU A 55 8.46 -6.46 4.52
N ASP A 56 8.64 -5.13 4.49
CA ASP A 56 8.85 -4.37 5.72
C ASP A 56 7.62 -4.51 6.64
N PRO A 57 7.80 -4.69 7.97
CA PRO A 57 6.70 -4.92 8.90
C PRO A 57 5.61 -3.84 8.80
N HIS A 58 4.36 -4.26 8.82
CA HIS A 58 3.24 -3.34 9.00
C HIS A 58 3.23 -2.83 10.44
N GLY A 59 3.20 -1.51 10.63
CA GLY A 59 2.76 -0.94 11.91
C GLY A 59 1.35 -1.45 12.25
N ALA A 60 0.98 -1.49 13.53
CA ALA A 60 -0.32 -1.95 13.99
C ALA A 60 -1.46 -1.01 13.52
N HIS A 61 -1.77 -1.01 12.23
CA HIS A 61 -2.85 -0.22 11.65
C HIS A 61 -4.01 -1.17 11.35
N ASN A 62 -4.84 -1.32 12.38
CA ASN A 62 -6.22 -1.79 12.35
C ASN A 62 -6.49 -3.05 11.51
N TYR A 63 -6.22 -4.22 12.11
CA TYR A 63 -7.16 -5.31 11.92
C TYR A 63 -8.49 -4.86 12.54
N SER A 64 -9.38 -4.27 11.74
CA SER A 64 -10.79 -4.52 12.02
C SER A 64 -10.95 -6.02 11.76
N SER A 65 -10.73 -6.82 12.80
CA SER A 65 -11.31 -8.15 12.84
C SER A 65 -12.78 -7.91 12.59
N VAL A 66 -13.25 -8.24 11.39
CA VAL A 66 -14.66 -8.51 11.20
C VAL A 66 -14.90 -9.65 12.17
N VAL A 67 -15.37 -9.31 13.37
CA VAL A 67 -16.05 -10.28 14.21
C VAL A 67 -17.17 -10.75 13.30
N ALA A 68 -16.96 -11.93 12.71
CA ALA A 68 -18.00 -12.64 12.03
C ALA A 68 -19.13 -12.70 13.06
N ALA A 69 -20.18 -11.92 12.80
CA ALA A 69 -21.48 -12.13 13.41
C ALA A 69 -22.01 -13.43 12.83
N ASP A 70 -21.40 -14.54 13.27
CA ASP A 70 -21.92 -15.89 13.17
C ASP A 70 -21.36 -16.69 14.34
N THR A 71 -21.87 -16.38 15.52
CA THR A 71 -22.15 -17.42 16.49
C THR A 71 -23.59 -17.22 16.94
N ALA A 72 -24.46 -18.00 16.30
CA ALA A 72 -25.60 -18.69 16.88
C ALA A 72 -26.54 -17.90 17.82
N THR A 73 -27.76 -17.70 17.31
CA THR A 73 -29.03 -17.67 18.03
C THR A 73 -29.05 -18.69 19.19
N PRO A 74 -29.59 -18.34 20.38
CA PRO A 74 -29.82 -19.31 21.45
C PRO A 74 -30.84 -20.39 21.07
#